data_AF-A0A7W0P2Q2-F1
#
_entry.id   AF-A0A7W0P2Q2-F1
#
_cell.length_a   1.000
_cell.length_b   1.000
_cell.length_c   1.000
_cell.angle_alpha   90.00
_cell.angle_beta   90.00
_cell.angle_gamma   90.00
#
_symmetry.space_group_name_H-M   'P 1'
#
loop_
_entity.id
_entity.type
_entity.pdbx_description
1 polymer ?
#
loop_
_entity_poly.entity_id
_entity_poly.type
_entity_poly.pdbx_seq_one_letter_code
_entity_poly.pdbx_strand_id
1 'polypeptide(L)'
;MLLAAIALRRHVASPARSVSLLGCLATLAFMAEYLVLVPFIAGRFLLPAYALAAIPAAIGLVSLLRKGVGARALGAVVLLLMIPWAVWQGEVASRVATRDLRDGKEWLAAGLLLRDLADGRRCSFVSPNAFPQIHFISGCAGDQLHPPRLPTAAQRGAVADGEEVFMILPMIARPRSPLAMLSPIPIRGPRRAWFIYRLSELYG
;
A
#
# COMPACT_ATOMS: atom_id res chain seq x y z
N MET A 1 12.95 -22.54 1.84
CA MET A 1 12.79 -23.84 2.53
C MET A 1 14.01 -24.76 2.39
N LEU A 2 14.60 -24.93 1.20
CA LEU A 2 15.76 -25.82 1.02
C LEU A 2 16.98 -25.47 1.91
N LEU A 3 17.35 -24.19 2.01
CA LEU A 3 18.44 -23.72 2.88
C LEU A 3 18.14 -23.95 4.37
N ALA A 4 16.89 -23.79 4.79
CA ALA A 4 16.47 -24.08 6.16
C ALA A 4 16.57 -25.58 6.47
N ALA A 5 16.17 -26.45 5.54
CA ALA A 5 16.36 -27.90 5.68
C ALA A 5 17.84 -28.29 5.76
N ILE A 6 18.70 -27.64 4.97
CA ILE A 6 20.16 -27.83 5.03
C ILE A 6 20.72 -27.37 6.40
N ALA A 7 20.27 -26.22 6.91
CA ALA A 7 20.64 -25.73 8.24
C ALA A 7 20.26 -26.74 9.33
N LEU A 8 19.02 -27.23 9.32
CA LEU A 8 18.51 -28.21 10.28
C LEU A 8 19.26 -29.54 10.22
N ARG A 9 19.55 -30.06 9.01
CA ARG A 9 20.27 -31.32 8.82
C ARG A 9 21.75 -31.24 9.21
N ARG A 10 22.41 -30.10 8.98
CA ARG A 10 23.87 -29.99 9.20
C ARG A 10 24.28 -29.57 10.61
N HIS A 11 23.33 -29.13 11.44
CA HIS A 11 23.59 -28.57 12.79
C HIS A 11 22.91 -29.36 13.91
N VAL A 12 22.85 -30.70 13.81
CA VAL A 12 22.07 -31.60 14.70
C VAL A 12 22.25 -31.32 16.20
N ALA A 13 23.45 -30.95 16.66
CA ALA A 13 23.77 -30.68 18.07
C ALA A 13 24.26 -29.23 18.35
N SER A 14 23.94 -28.26 17.48
CA SER A 14 24.44 -26.88 17.60
C SER A 14 23.33 -25.88 17.98
N PRO A 15 23.63 -24.80 18.72
CA PRO A 15 22.70 -23.70 18.99
C PRO A 15 22.05 -23.12 17.70
N ALA A 16 22.76 -23.20 16.57
CA ALA A 16 22.28 -22.76 15.27
C ALA A 16 21.02 -23.51 14.80
N ARG A 17 20.80 -24.76 15.24
CA ARG A 17 19.59 -25.52 14.93
C ARG A 17 18.39 -25.01 15.71
N SER A 18 18.54 -24.72 17.01
CA SER A 18 17.47 -24.16 17.82
C SER A 18 17.01 -22.81 17.27
N VAL A 19 17.96 -21.95 16.89
CA VAL A 19 17.67 -20.66 16.24
C VAL A 19 16.97 -20.86 14.89
N SER A 20 17.40 -21.82 14.08
CA SER A 20 16.75 -22.13 12.80
C SER A 20 15.32 -22.66 12.97
N LEU A 21 15.09 -23.54 13.96
CA LEU A 21 13.77 -24.08 14.29
C LEU A 21 12.83 -22.97 14.75
N LEU A 22 13.27 -22.13 15.68
CA LEU A 22 12.51 -20.98 16.18
C LEU A 22 12.16 -20.02 15.04
N GLY A 23 13.12 -19.70 14.16
CA GLY A 23 12.88 -18.86 12.99
C GLY A 23 11.84 -19.46 12.03
N CYS A 24 11.92 -20.76 11.75
CA CYS A 24 10.93 -21.47 10.93
C CYS A 24 9.53 -21.48 11.56
N LEU A 25 9.43 -21.80 12.85
CA LEU A 25 8.16 -21.85 13.57
C LEU A 25 7.51 -20.46 13.63
N ALA A 26 8.30 -19.43 13.94
CA ALA A 26 7.81 -18.05 13.96
C ALA A 26 7.37 -17.60 12.56
N THR A 27 8.11 -17.94 11.51
CA THR A 27 7.71 -17.67 10.12
C THR A 27 6.36 -18.31 9.80
N LEU A 28 6.17 -19.58 10.17
CA LEU A 28 4.92 -20.31 9.93
C LEU A 28 3.76 -19.71 10.73
N ALA A 29 4.00 -19.30 11.97
CA ALA A 29 2.98 -18.65 12.81
C ALA A 29 2.47 -17.35 12.16
N PHE A 30 3.38 -16.44 11.77
CA PHE A 30 3.00 -15.19 11.10
C PHE A 30 2.35 -15.41 9.74
N MET A 31 2.79 -16.42 8.98
CA MET A 31 2.17 -16.76 7.70
C MET A 31 0.75 -17.31 7.89
N ALA A 32 0.53 -18.15 8.92
CA ALA A 32 -0.80 -18.68 9.25
C ALA A 32 -1.72 -17.55 9.72
N GLU A 33 -1.23 -16.65 10.56
CA GLU A 33 -1.98 -15.45 10.98
C GLU A 33 -2.45 -14.65 9.77
N TYR A 34 -1.54 -14.36 8.83
CA TYR A 34 -1.89 -13.65 7.59
C TYR A 34 -2.96 -14.37 6.77
N LEU A 35 -2.81 -15.68 6.55
CA LEU A 35 -3.74 -16.46 5.72
C LEU A 35 -5.13 -16.61 6.34
N VAL A 36 -5.22 -16.61 7.67
CA VAL A 36 -6.49 -16.80 8.40
C VAL A 36 -7.20 -15.46 8.66
N LEU A 37 -6.47 -14.42 9.02
CA LEU A 37 -7.05 -13.15 9.51
C LEU A 37 -7.15 -12.06 8.44
N VAL A 38 -6.43 -12.16 7.32
CA VAL A 38 -6.39 -11.08 6.32
C VAL A 38 -7.19 -11.47 5.08
N PRO A 39 -8.40 -10.90 4.88
CA PRO A 39 -9.28 -11.28 3.77
C PRO A 39 -8.84 -10.71 2.40
N PHE A 40 -7.72 -10.00 2.33
CA PHE A 40 -7.22 -9.39 1.09
C PHE A 40 -5.69 -9.47 0.99
N ILE A 41 -5.17 -9.48 -0.25
CA ILE A 41 -3.73 -9.64 -0.49
C ILE A 41 -3.02 -8.31 -0.24
N ALA A 42 -2.31 -8.20 0.89
CA ALA A 42 -1.45 -7.07 1.21
C ALA A 42 -0.06 -7.56 1.64
N GLY A 43 0.87 -7.62 0.67
CA GLY A 43 2.21 -8.20 0.86
C GLY A 43 3.04 -7.59 1.99
N ARG A 44 2.73 -6.36 2.43
CA ARG A 44 3.40 -5.71 3.57
C ARG A 44 3.24 -6.45 4.90
N PHE A 45 2.13 -7.17 5.09
CA PHE A 45 1.90 -7.92 6.34
C PHE A 45 2.76 -9.19 6.44
N LEU A 46 3.37 -9.63 5.32
CA LEU A 46 4.31 -10.75 5.31
C LEU A 46 5.76 -10.34 5.61
N LEU A 47 6.05 -9.03 5.74
CA LEU A 47 7.41 -8.54 6.05
C LEU A 47 8.03 -9.19 7.30
N PRO A 48 7.30 -9.34 8.43
CA PRO A 48 7.86 -10.03 9.59
C PRO A 48 8.19 -11.50 9.32
N ALA A 49 7.32 -12.20 8.56
CA ALA A 49 7.56 -13.59 8.18
C ALA A 49 8.80 -13.71 7.29
N TYR A 50 9.00 -12.80 6.33
CA TYR A 50 10.20 -12.78 5.49
C TYR A 50 11.47 -12.50 6.30
N ALA A 51 11.42 -11.59 7.26
CA ALA A 51 12.55 -11.28 8.13
C ALA A 51 12.99 -12.51 8.94
N LEU A 52 12.03 -13.25 9.51
CA LEU A 52 12.31 -14.46 10.27
C LEU A 52 12.80 -15.61 9.39
N ALA A 53 12.27 -15.74 8.17
CA ALA A 53 12.70 -16.75 7.20
C ALA A 53 14.15 -16.53 6.71
N ALA A 54 14.65 -15.29 6.74
CA ALA A 54 16.02 -14.97 6.34
C ALA A 54 17.07 -15.60 7.28
N ILE A 55 16.74 -15.82 8.56
CA ILE A 55 17.64 -16.38 9.58
C ILE A 55 18.06 -17.82 9.23
N PRO A 56 17.15 -18.81 9.10
CA PRO A 56 17.54 -20.17 8.73
C PRO A 56 18.11 -20.26 7.31
N ALA A 57 17.73 -19.35 6.41
CA ALA A 57 18.33 -19.27 5.08
C ALA A 57 19.82 -18.88 5.13
N ALA A 58 20.18 -17.87 5.93
CA ALA A 58 21.56 -17.44 6.12
C ALA A 58 22.42 -18.54 6.77
N ILE A 59 21.90 -19.22 7.80
CA ILE A 59 22.59 -20.35 8.45
C ILE A 59 22.87 -21.46 7.43
N GLY A 60 21.88 -21.81 6.61
CA GLY A 60 22.03 -22.82 5.56
C GLY A 60 23.09 -22.44 4.53
N LEU A 61 23.10 -21.18 4.09
CA LEU A 61 24.04 -20.67 3.10
C LEU A 61 25.49 -20.64 3.63
N VAL A 62 25.69 -20.17 4.86
CA VAL A 62 27.02 -20.18 5.52
C VAL A 62 27.52 -21.61 5.68
N SER A 63 26.61 -22.55 6.01
CA SER A 63 26.96 -23.97 6.11
C SER A 63 27.42 -24.58 4.78
N LEU A 64 26.84 -24.14 3.65
CA LEU A 64 27.28 -24.54 2.31
C LEU A 64 28.69 -24.00 2.00
N LEU A 65 28.94 -22.73 2.30
CA LEU A 65 30.23 -22.07 2.01
C LEU A 65 31.39 -22.59 2.87
N ARG A 66 31.13 -23.21 4.02
CA ARG A 66 32.20 -23.68 4.92
C ARG A 66 32.67 -25.11 4.64
N LYS A 67 31.86 -25.99 4.02
CA LYS A 67 32.13 -27.45 3.97
C LYS A 67 32.33 -28.00 2.55
N GLY A 68 33.56 -28.35 2.19
CA GLY A 68 33.88 -29.09 0.95
C GLY A 68 33.75 -28.25 -0.33
N VAL A 69 34.45 -28.67 -1.39
CA VAL A 69 34.53 -27.91 -2.64
C VAL A 69 33.18 -27.84 -3.37
N GLY A 70 32.44 -28.96 -3.44
CA GLY A 70 31.14 -29.00 -4.12
C GLY A 70 30.05 -28.16 -3.43
N ALA A 71 29.98 -28.15 -2.10
CA ALA A 71 28.99 -27.32 -1.40
C ALA A 71 29.36 -25.83 -1.43
N ARG A 72 30.66 -25.50 -1.49
CA ARG A 72 31.14 -24.14 -1.74
C ARG A 72 30.73 -23.64 -3.10
N ALA A 73 30.92 -24.44 -4.15
CA ALA A 73 30.50 -24.09 -5.50
C ALA A 73 28.98 -23.83 -5.54
N LEU A 74 28.17 -24.71 -4.93
CA LEU A 74 26.73 -24.50 -4.82
C LEU A 74 26.37 -23.22 -4.04
N GLY A 75 27.01 -22.97 -2.90
CA GLY A 75 26.80 -21.75 -2.11
C GLY A 75 27.18 -20.48 -2.88
N ALA A 76 28.26 -20.53 -3.67
CA ALA A 76 28.69 -19.44 -4.53
C ALA A 76 27.69 -19.17 -5.67
N VAL A 77 27.15 -20.22 -6.31
CA VAL A 77 26.08 -20.09 -7.32
C VAL A 77 24.83 -19.47 -6.69
N VAL A 78 24.42 -19.91 -5.50
CA VAL A 78 23.28 -19.32 -4.80
C VAL A 78 23.51 -17.83 -4.51
N LEU A 79 24.71 -17.44 -4.04
CA LEU A 79 25.04 -16.03 -3.83
C LEU A 79 25.04 -15.22 -5.14
N LEU A 80 25.61 -15.78 -6.20
CA LEU A 80 25.67 -15.14 -7.51
C LEU A 80 24.28 -14.83 -8.07
N LEU A 81 23.27 -15.66 -7.77
CA LEU A 81 21.88 -15.42 -8.15
C LEU A 81 21.15 -14.49 -7.17
N MET A 82 21.39 -14.67 -5.87
CA MET A 82 20.70 -13.91 -4.82
C MET A 82 21.09 -12.44 -4.79
N ILE A 83 22.36 -12.10 -5.02
CA ILE A 83 22.84 -10.71 -4.93
C ILE A 83 22.20 -9.82 -6.01
N PRO A 84 22.27 -10.13 -7.31
CA PRO A 84 21.62 -9.33 -8.34
C PRO A 84 20.10 -9.26 -8.15
N TRP A 85 19.49 -10.37 -7.71
CA TRP A 85 18.06 -10.39 -7.40
C TRP A 85 17.70 -9.43 -6.26
N ALA A 86 18.47 -9.42 -5.16
CA ALA A 86 18.23 -8.53 -4.03
C ALA A 86 18.43 -7.06 -4.41
N VAL A 87 19.45 -6.76 -5.21
CA VAL A 87 19.68 -5.40 -5.76
C VAL A 87 18.49 -4.98 -6.61
N TRP A 88 18.04 -5.82 -7.54
CA TRP A 88 16.87 -5.55 -8.37
C TRP A 88 15.61 -5.28 -7.53
N GLN A 89 15.35 -6.12 -6.52
CA GLN A 89 14.22 -5.92 -5.61
C GLN A 89 14.32 -4.60 -4.83
N GLY A 90 15.53 -4.23 -4.37
CA GLY A 90 15.79 -2.95 -3.71
C GLY A 90 15.53 -1.75 -4.63
N GLU A 91 15.96 -1.82 -5.89
CA GLU A 91 15.69 -0.78 -6.87
C GLU A 91 14.20 -0.65 -7.18
N VAL A 92 13.50 -1.77 -7.38
CA VAL A 92 12.04 -1.77 -7.61
C VAL A 92 11.33 -1.16 -6.41
N ALA A 93 11.69 -1.56 -5.19
CA ALA A 93 11.11 -1.00 -3.97
C ALA A 93 11.35 0.52 -3.87
N SER A 94 12.56 0.99 -4.19
CA SER A 94 12.89 2.42 -4.19
C SER A 94 12.11 3.20 -5.25
N ARG A 95 11.97 2.66 -6.47
CA ARG A 95 11.15 3.27 -7.53
C ARG A 95 9.67 3.35 -7.16
N VAL A 96 9.14 2.33 -6.49
CA VAL A 96 7.75 2.33 -6.00
C VAL A 96 7.59 3.35 -4.87
N ALA A 97 8.48 3.36 -3.87
CA ALA A 97 8.42 4.29 -2.75
C ALA A 97 8.54 5.75 -3.19
N THR A 98 9.46 6.06 -4.11
CA THR A 98 9.62 7.41 -4.67
C THR A 98 8.40 7.84 -5.46
N ARG A 99 7.75 6.92 -6.18
CA ARG A 99 6.50 7.17 -6.87
C ARG A 99 5.35 7.44 -5.89
N ASP A 100 5.22 6.64 -4.84
CA ASP A 100 4.18 6.85 -3.82
C ASP A 100 4.36 8.19 -3.08
N LEU A 101 5.61 8.59 -2.80
CA LEU A 101 5.91 9.91 -2.23
C LEU A 101 5.54 11.05 -3.18
N ARG A 102 5.80 10.90 -4.47
CA ARG A 102 5.43 11.89 -5.49
C ARG A 102 3.92 12.00 -5.62
N ASP A 103 3.23 10.87 -5.73
CA ASP A 103 1.77 10.80 -5.80
C ASP A 103 1.16 11.40 -4.51
N GLY A 104 1.76 11.16 -3.34
CA GLY A 104 1.35 11.74 -2.05
C GLY A 104 1.48 13.27 -1.99
N LYS A 105 2.55 13.85 -2.56
CA LYS A 105 2.70 15.32 -2.66
C LYS A 105 1.63 15.95 -3.54
N GLU A 106 1.20 15.26 -4.59
CA GLU A 106 0.14 15.75 -5.47
C GLU A 106 -1.23 15.74 -4.76
N TRP A 107 -1.48 14.73 -3.91
CA TRP A 107 -2.68 14.70 -3.06
C TRP A 107 -2.67 15.69 -1.89
N LEU A 108 -1.50 16.13 -1.43
CA LEU A 108 -1.38 17.15 -0.39
C LEU A 108 -2.08 18.45 -0.79
N ALA A 109 -1.84 18.92 -2.02
CA ALA A 109 -2.47 20.14 -2.52
C ALA A 109 -3.99 20.02 -2.59
N ALA A 110 -4.50 18.86 -3.02
CA ALA A 110 -5.94 18.60 -3.06
C ALA A 110 -6.56 18.58 -1.65
N GLY A 111 -5.89 17.96 -0.67
CA GLY A 111 -6.36 17.93 0.71
C GLY A 111 -6.38 19.31 1.38
N LEU A 112 -5.35 20.12 1.16
CA LEU A 112 -5.30 21.51 1.65
C LEU A 112 -6.39 22.35 1.00
N LEU A 113 -6.57 22.23 -0.32
CA LEU A 113 -7.64 22.93 -1.02
C LEU A 113 -9.03 22.54 -0.49
N LEU A 114 -9.29 21.26 -0.21
CA LEU A 114 -10.56 20.84 0.38
C LEU A 114 -10.77 21.45 1.77
N ARG A 115 -9.73 21.51 2.59
CA ARG A 115 -9.79 22.15 3.91
C ARG A 115 -10.14 23.64 3.79
N ASP A 116 -9.49 24.33 2.87
CA ASP A 116 -9.72 25.75 2.64
C ASP A 116 -11.14 26.00 2.07
N LEU A 117 -11.60 25.14 1.16
CA LEU A 117 -12.97 25.20 0.61
C LEU A 117 -14.05 24.87 1.64
N ALA A 118 -13.74 24.01 2.62
CA ALA A 118 -14.65 23.67 3.71
C ALA A 118 -14.78 24.80 4.74
N ASP A 119 -13.74 25.64 4.90
CA ASP A 119 -13.74 26.82 5.76
C ASP A 119 -14.26 26.53 7.19
N GLY A 120 -13.80 25.41 7.76
CA GLY A 120 -14.20 24.95 9.10
C GLY A 120 -15.61 24.35 9.22
N ARG A 121 -16.41 24.31 8.14
CA ARG A 121 -17.70 23.61 8.10
C ARG A 121 -17.50 22.09 8.13
N ARG A 122 -18.56 21.37 8.51
CA ARG A 122 -18.59 19.90 8.29
C ARG A 122 -18.42 19.64 6.80
N CYS A 123 -17.55 18.70 6.46
CA CYS A 123 -17.28 18.37 5.08
C CYS A 123 -17.08 16.87 4.87
N SER A 124 -17.50 16.40 3.71
CA SER A 124 -17.20 15.05 3.22
C SER A 124 -16.77 15.06 1.78
N PHE A 125 -16.07 14.03 1.36
CA PHE A 125 -15.71 13.83 -0.03
C PHE A 125 -15.76 12.38 -0.46
N VAL A 126 -16.01 12.18 -1.75
CA VAL A 126 -15.84 10.88 -2.41
C VAL A 126 -14.82 10.97 -3.52
N SER A 127 -13.96 9.95 -3.62
CA SER A 127 -12.95 9.87 -4.67
C SER A 127 -12.67 8.42 -5.09
N PRO A 128 -12.52 8.12 -6.39
CA PRO A 128 -12.16 6.77 -6.83
C PRO A 128 -10.72 6.40 -6.45
N ASN A 129 -9.82 7.40 -6.37
CA ASN A 129 -8.47 7.23 -5.82
C ASN A 129 -8.12 8.52 -5.09
N ALA A 130 -7.74 8.43 -3.81
CA ALA A 130 -7.21 9.51 -2.94
C ALA A 130 -7.56 9.27 -1.46
N PHE A 131 -8.46 8.34 -1.19
CA PHE A 131 -8.69 7.83 0.15
C PHE A 131 -7.59 6.81 0.52
N PRO A 132 -6.95 6.89 1.70
CA PRO A 132 -7.26 7.77 2.84
C PRO A 132 -6.44 9.07 2.91
N GLN A 133 -5.57 9.37 1.95
CA GLN A 133 -4.61 10.48 2.04
C GLN A 133 -5.30 11.85 2.15
N ILE A 134 -6.27 12.14 1.28
CA ILE A 134 -7.02 13.40 1.32
C ILE A 134 -7.83 13.51 2.61
N HIS A 135 -8.36 12.41 3.15
CA HIS A 135 -9.12 12.42 4.41
C HIS A 135 -8.25 12.92 5.57
N PHE A 136 -7.04 12.37 5.70
CA PHE A 136 -6.10 12.79 6.73
C PHE A 136 -5.67 14.26 6.57
N ILE A 137 -5.43 14.71 5.34
CA ILE A 137 -4.91 16.05 5.05
C ILE A 137 -6.00 17.12 5.10
N SER A 138 -7.21 16.85 4.61
CA SER A 138 -8.31 17.81 4.62
C SER A 138 -8.98 17.91 5.99
N GLY A 139 -9.13 16.77 6.68
CA GLY A 139 -9.99 16.64 7.85
C GLY A 139 -11.46 16.33 7.49
N CYS A 140 -11.80 16.30 6.20
CA CYS A 140 -13.15 15.96 5.72
C CYS A 140 -13.40 14.45 5.76
N ALA A 141 -14.62 14.03 6.08
CA ALA A 141 -15.02 12.63 6.06
C ALA A 141 -14.89 12.07 4.63
N GLY A 142 -13.96 11.12 4.42
CA GLY A 142 -13.63 10.59 3.11
C GLY A 142 -14.22 9.22 2.89
N ASP A 143 -14.70 8.95 1.70
CA ASP A 143 -15.11 7.61 1.28
C ASP A 143 -14.58 7.27 -0.12
N GLN A 144 -14.38 5.97 -0.37
CA GLN A 144 -14.05 5.49 -1.70
C GLN A 144 -15.28 5.58 -2.59
N LEU A 145 -15.08 6.13 -3.79
CA LEU A 145 -16.14 6.16 -4.78
C LEU A 145 -16.39 4.74 -5.31
N HIS A 146 -17.41 4.09 -4.77
CA HIS A 146 -17.97 2.87 -5.31
C HIS A 146 -19.01 3.23 -6.39
N PRO A 147 -19.14 2.46 -7.48
CA PRO A 147 -20.31 2.55 -8.36
C PRO A 147 -21.58 2.37 -7.49
N PRO A 148 -22.48 3.39 -7.41
CA PRO A 148 -23.29 3.78 -8.55
C PRO A 148 -23.28 5.31 -8.85
N ARG A 149 -24.27 5.79 -9.63
CA ARG A 149 -24.36 7.19 -10.13
C ARG A 149 -24.37 8.20 -8.97
N LEU A 150 -23.46 9.18 -9.05
CA LEU A 150 -23.40 10.35 -8.19
C LEU A 150 -24.33 11.48 -8.70
N PRO A 151 -24.83 12.37 -7.83
CA PRO A 151 -24.83 12.31 -6.36
C PRO A 151 -25.79 11.28 -5.78
N THR A 152 -25.43 10.66 -4.65
CA THR A 152 -26.28 9.74 -3.89
C THR A 152 -27.31 10.50 -3.03
N ALA A 153 -28.34 9.80 -2.52
CA ALA A 153 -29.33 10.41 -1.63
C ALA A 153 -28.71 10.90 -0.32
N ALA A 154 -27.76 10.15 0.25
CA ALA A 154 -27.03 10.54 1.45
C ALA A 154 -26.24 11.83 1.23
N GLN A 155 -25.57 11.98 0.08
CA GLN A 155 -24.84 13.20 -0.26
C GLN A 155 -25.76 14.40 -0.40
N ARG A 156 -26.95 14.23 -1.00
CA ARG A 156 -27.96 15.30 -1.06
C ARG A 156 -28.45 15.70 0.32
N GLY A 157 -28.71 14.73 1.20
CA GLY A 157 -29.10 14.97 2.59
C GLY A 157 -28.04 15.76 3.35
N ALA A 158 -26.77 15.35 3.25
CA ALA A 158 -25.66 16.05 3.89
C ALA A 158 -25.55 17.52 3.44
N VAL A 159 -25.70 17.79 2.13
CA VAL A 159 -25.74 19.19 1.64
C VAL A 159 -26.92 19.96 2.24
N ALA A 160 -28.12 19.36 2.30
CA ALA A 160 -29.29 19.98 2.91
C ALA A 160 -29.10 20.27 4.42
N ASP A 161 -28.28 19.48 5.10
CA ASP A 161 -27.90 19.67 6.51
C ASP A 161 -26.77 20.71 6.70
N GLY A 162 -26.36 21.40 5.62
CA GLY A 162 -25.31 22.42 5.64
C GLY A 162 -23.88 21.89 5.57
N GLU A 163 -23.69 20.63 5.15
CA GLU A 163 -22.38 20.01 4.95
C GLU A 163 -21.78 20.35 3.58
N GLU A 164 -20.48 20.64 3.53
CA GLU A 164 -19.74 20.79 2.28
C GLU A 164 -19.38 19.42 1.71
N VAL A 165 -20.12 18.99 0.68
CA VAL A 165 -19.89 17.72 0.01
C VAL A 165 -19.09 17.92 -1.27
N PHE A 166 -17.92 17.31 -1.35
CA PHE A 166 -17.02 17.36 -2.49
C PHE A 166 -16.98 16.05 -3.27
N MET A 167 -16.83 16.13 -4.59
CA MET A 167 -16.55 14.96 -5.43
C MET A 167 -15.27 15.16 -6.20
N ILE A 168 -14.37 14.18 -6.12
CA ILE A 168 -13.07 14.24 -6.77
C ILE A 168 -13.05 13.20 -7.88
N LEU A 169 -12.95 13.63 -9.14
CA LEU A 169 -13.01 12.73 -10.30
C LEU A 169 -11.75 12.86 -11.18
N PRO A 170 -11.26 11.75 -11.77
CA PRO A 170 -10.10 11.75 -12.65
C PRO A 170 -10.39 12.28 -14.06
N MET A 171 -11.64 12.64 -14.33
CA MET A 171 -12.14 13.12 -15.62
C MET A 171 -13.29 14.10 -15.38
N ILE A 172 -13.56 14.95 -16.37
CA ILE A 172 -14.72 15.83 -16.35
C ILE A 172 -16.01 14.98 -16.33
N ALA A 173 -17.01 15.42 -15.58
CA ALA A 173 -18.30 14.77 -15.50
C ALA A 173 -18.93 14.66 -16.90
N ARG A 174 -19.54 13.51 -17.20
CA ARG A 174 -20.22 13.31 -18.48
C ARG A 174 -21.40 14.28 -18.60
N PRO A 175 -21.76 14.76 -19.81
CA PRO A 175 -22.87 15.71 -20.00
C PRO A 175 -24.23 15.27 -19.43
N ARG A 176 -24.45 13.96 -19.26
CA ARG A 176 -25.68 13.39 -18.67
C ARG A 176 -25.65 13.30 -17.13
N SER A 177 -24.58 13.75 -16.48
CA SER A 177 -24.46 13.77 -15.02
C SER A 177 -24.91 15.12 -14.47
N PRO A 178 -25.58 15.16 -13.30
CA PRO A 178 -25.88 16.42 -12.62
C PRO A 178 -24.63 17.28 -12.36
N LEU A 179 -23.46 16.66 -12.20
CA LEU A 179 -22.18 17.34 -12.00
C LEU A 179 -21.72 18.14 -13.22
N ALA A 180 -22.26 17.89 -14.42
CA ALA A 180 -21.91 18.65 -15.61
C ALA A 180 -22.41 20.11 -15.57
N MET A 181 -23.34 20.42 -14.65
CA MET A 181 -23.83 21.79 -14.41
C MET A 181 -22.91 22.60 -13.50
N LEU A 182 -21.97 21.94 -12.82
CA LEU A 182 -21.04 22.57 -11.90
C LEU A 182 -19.75 22.94 -12.62
N SER A 183 -19.11 24.01 -12.17
CA SER A 183 -17.77 24.40 -12.65
C SER A 183 -16.72 23.59 -11.88
N PRO A 184 -16.02 22.63 -12.52
CA PRO A 184 -15.03 21.84 -11.80
C PRO A 184 -13.81 22.69 -11.47
N ILE A 185 -13.28 22.52 -10.25
CA ILE A 185 -11.99 23.08 -9.86
C ILE A 185 -10.90 22.10 -10.27
N PRO A 186 -10.02 22.45 -11.23
CA PRO A 186 -8.95 21.56 -11.65
C PRO A 186 -7.86 21.47 -10.58
N ILE A 187 -7.44 20.25 -10.28
CA ILE A 187 -6.32 19.96 -9.39
C ILE A 187 -5.30 19.07 -10.09
N ARG A 188 -4.04 19.22 -9.71
CA ARG A 188 -2.97 18.34 -10.17
C ARG A 188 -3.02 17.06 -9.32
N GLY A 189 -3.34 15.94 -9.95
CA GLY A 189 -3.24 14.63 -9.31
C GLY A 189 -2.24 13.72 -10.04
N PRO A 190 -2.04 12.48 -9.53
CA PRO A 190 -1.11 11.51 -10.09
C PRO A 190 -1.34 11.32 -11.58
N ARG A 191 -0.34 11.72 -12.37
CA ARG A 191 -0.23 11.50 -13.83
C ARG A 191 -1.24 12.25 -14.72
N ARG A 192 -2.26 12.90 -14.18
CA ARG A 192 -3.29 13.63 -14.96
C ARG A 192 -3.97 14.71 -14.11
N ALA A 193 -4.66 15.62 -14.77
CA ALA A 193 -5.56 16.54 -14.06
C ALA A 193 -6.74 15.76 -13.44
N TRP A 194 -7.14 16.22 -12.26
CA TRP A 194 -8.31 15.76 -11.54
C TRP A 194 -9.23 16.95 -11.29
N PHE A 195 -10.48 16.68 -10.96
CA PHE A 195 -11.53 17.70 -10.90
C PHE A 195 -12.30 17.57 -9.61
N ILE A 196 -12.38 18.66 -8.85
CA ILE A 196 -13.21 18.77 -7.66
C ILE A 196 -14.53 19.42 -8.04
N TYR A 197 -15.63 18.81 -7.65
CA TYR A 197 -16.99 19.36 -7.76
C TYR A 197 -17.51 19.63 -6.36
N ARG A 198 -18.01 20.84 -6.13
CA ARG A 198 -18.67 21.22 -4.89
C ARG A 198 -20.17 21.01 -5.05
N LEU A 199 -20.73 20.06 -4.32
CA LEU A 199 -22.15 19.73 -4.46
C LEU A 199 -23.08 20.78 -3.84
N SER A 200 -22.59 21.57 -2.88
CA SER A 200 -23.36 22.68 -2.29
C SER A 200 -23.73 23.76 -3.31
N GLU A 201 -22.97 23.92 -4.41
CA GLU A 201 -23.34 24.84 -5.51
C GLU A 201 -24.57 24.37 -6.30
N LEU A 202 -24.94 23.09 -6.20
CA LEU A 202 -26.07 22.53 -6.94
C LEU A 202 -27.39 22.58 -6.16
N TYR A 203 -27.32 22.69 -4.83
CA TYR A 203 -28.48 22.62 -3.92
C TYR A 203 -28.55 23.76 -2.90
N GLY A 204 -27.60 24.70 -2.93
CA GLY A 204 -27.57 25.91 -2.10
C GLY A 204 -28.33 27.08 -2.71
#